data_AF-A0A176K1P3-F1
#
_entry.id   AF-A0A176K1P3-F1
#
_cell.length_a   1.000
_cell.length_b   1.000
_cell.length_c   1.000
_cell.angle_alpha   90.00
_cell.angle_beta   90.00
_cell.angle_gamma   90.00
#
_symmetry.space_group_name_H-M   'P 1'
#
loop_
_entity.id
_entity.type
_entity.pdbx_description
1 polymer ?
#
loop_
_entity_poly.entity_id
_entity_poly.type
_entity_poly.pdbx_seq_one_letter_code
_entity_poly.pdbx_strand_id
1 'polypeptide(L)' 'MRLDKFLKINRIIKRRTLAKDAIDKGFVLKNGKKAKPSSEVNYGDEIQINFANRTIVIKVIENMEVEVIREEKSDN' A
#
# COMPACT_ATOMS: atom_id res chain seq x y z
N MET A 1 1.13 -12.74 3.32
CA MET A 1 0.24 -11.96 4.24
C MET A 1 -0.75 -11.16 3.39
N ARG A 2 -1.99 -10.92 3.86
CA ARG A 2 -2.97 -10.12 3.10
C ARG A 2 -2.59 -8.63 3.00
N LEU A 3 -2.92 -7.99 1.88
CA LEU A 3 -2.62 -6.58 1.62
C LEU A 3 -3.22 -5.62 2.65
N ASP A 4 -4.49 -5.83 3.04
CA ASP A 4 -5.15 -5.02 4.08
C ASP A 4 -4.43 -5.10 5.45
N LYS A 5 -3.98 -6.30 5.82
CA LYS A 5 -3.22 -6.55 7.06
C LYS A 5 -1.81 -5.97 6.96
N PHE A 6 -1.17 -6.09 5.80
CA PHE A 6 0.16 -5.54 5.52
C PHE A 6 0.20 -4.03 5.72
N LEU A 7 -0.73 -3.30 5.11
CA LEU A 7 -0.82 -1.84 5.24
C LEU A 7 -1.06 -1.39 6.69
N LYS A 8 -1.82 -2.17 7.47
CA LYS A 8 -2.05 -1.90 8.89
C LYS A 8 -0.79 -2.15 9.73
N ILE A 9 -0.11 -3.27 9.52
CA ILE A 9 1.04 -3.68 10.35
C ILE A 9 2.22 -2.73 10.11
N ASN A 10 2.48 -2.39 8.85
CA ASN A 10 3.51 -1.42 8.47
C ASN A 10 3.09 0.04 8.71
N ARG A 11 1.96 0.27 9.40
CA ARG A 11 1.46 1.59 9.80
C ARG A 11 1.24 2.59 8.64
N ILE A 12 1.19 2.11 7.41
CA ILE A 12 0.87 2.91 6.22
C ILE A 12 -0.56 3.46 6.33
N ILE A 13 -1.50 2.63 6.79
CA ILE A 13 -2.87 3.03 7.10
C ILE A 13 -3.18 2.64 8.54
N LYS A 14 -3.66 3.61 9.33
CA LYS A 14 -3.86 3.46 10.78
C LYS A 14 -4.89 2.38 11.16
N ARG A 15 -5.88 2.12 10.30
CA ARG A 15 -6.97 1.16 10.57
C ARG A 15 -7.11 0.16 9.43
N ARG A 16 -7.32 -1.12 9.77
CA ARG A 16 -7.49 -2.19 8.77
C ARG A 16 -8.74 -2.01 7.91
N THR A 17 -9.82 -1.45 8.47
CA THR A 17 -11.05 -1.12 7.74
C THR A 17 -10.79 -0.07 6.67
N LEU A 18 -10.06 1.01 7.02
CA LEU A 18 -9.65 2.03 6.06
C LEU A 18 -8.72 1.48 4.97
N ALA A 19 -7.84 0.54 5.31
CA ALA A 19 -6.98 -0.11 4.33
C ALA A 19 -7.80 -0.93 3.32
N LYS A 20 -8.81 -1.67 3.80
CA LYS A 20 -9.74 -2.39 2.93
C LYS A 20 -10.46 -1.41 1.98
N ASP A 21 -11.04 -0.35 2.53
CA ASP A 21 -11.78 0.65 1.74
C ASP A 21 -10.88 1.36 0.72
N ALA A 22 -9.63 1.66 1.08
CA ALA A 22 -8.66 2.28 0.19
C ALA A 22 -8.29 1.37 -1.00
N ILE A 23 -8.12 0.07 -0.73
CA ILE A 23 -7.86 -0.93 -1.78
C ILE A 23 -9.11 -1.07 -2.68
N ASP A 24 -10.30 -1.20 -2.10
CA ASP A 24 -11.56 -1.38 -2.84
C ASP A 24 -11.87 -0.15 -3.73
N LYS A 25 -11.57 1.07 -3.25
CA LYS A 25 -11.70 2.31 -4.03
C LYS A 25 -10.60 2.50 -5.08
N GLY A 26 -9.56 1.67 -5.07
CA GLY A 26 -8.46 1.73 -6.04
C GLY A 26 -7.40 2.80 -5.73
N PHE A 27 -7.32 3.28 -4.48
CA PHE A 27 -6.20 4.13 -4.03
C PHE A 27 -4.90 3.35 -3.84
N VAL A 28 -4.99 2.02 -3.72
CA VAL A 28 -3.83 1.14 -3.59
C VAL A 28 -3.70 0.29 -4.84
N LEU A 29 -2.51 0.32 -5.45
CA LEU A 29 -2.13 -0.50 -6.58
C LEU A 29 -1.01 -1.43 -6.16
N LYS A 30 -1.10 -2.70 -6.54
CA LYS A 30 -0.06 -3.70 -6.38
C LYS A 30 0.55 -4.01 -7.74
N ASN A 31 1.85 -3.82 -7.92
CA ASN A 31 2.56 -4.03 -9.18
C ASN A 31 1.87 -3.31 -10.36
N GLY A 32 1.43 -2.07 -10.13
CA GLY A 32 0.71 -1.25 -11.11
C GLY A 32 -0.75 -1.65 -11.40
N LYS A 33 -1.30 -2.64 -10.70
CA LYS A 33 -2.67 -3.14 -10.91
C LYS A 33 -3.53 -3.00 -9.66
N LYS A 34 -4.84 -2.84 -9.84
CA LYS A 34 -5.80 -2.89 -8.72
C LYS A 34 -5.79 -4.28 -8.08
N ALA A 35 -5.60 -4.33 -6.78
CA ALA A 35 -5.58 -5.56 -6.01
C ALA A 35 -6.87 -5.71 -5.20
N LYS A 36 -7.14 -6.93 -4.72
CA LYS A 36 -8.19 -7.16 -3.73
C LYS A 36 -7.60 -6.98 -2.32
N PRO A 37 -8.40 -6.60 -1.32
CA PRO A 37 -7.92 -6.55 0.07
C PRO A 37 -7.39 -7.89 0.59
N SER A 38 -7.90 -9.00 0.03
CA SER A 38 -7.47 -10.36 0.31
C SER A 38 -6.23 -10.81 -0.45
N SER A 39 -5.73 -10.02 -1.40
CA SER A 39 -4.54 -10.37 -2.16
C SER A 39 -3.35 -10.55 -1.24
N GLU A 40 -2.58 -11.62 -1.48
CA GLU A 40 -1.34 -11.85 -0.76
C GLU A 40 -0.26 -10.89 -1.23
N VAL A 41 0.58 -10.49 -0.29
CA VAL A 41 1.77 -9.67 -0.46
C VAL A 41 2.98 -10.58 -0.31
N ASN A 42 3.92 -10.48 -1.24
CA ASN A 42 5.16 -11.23 -1.32
C ASN A 42 6.36 -10.29 -1.33
N TYR A 43 7.54 -10.83 -1.00
CA TYR A 43 8.80 -10.12 -1.14
C TYR A 43 8.98 -9.60 -2.57
N GLY A 44 9.44 -8.36 -2.70
CA GLY A 44 9.68 -7.70 -3.98
C GLY A 44 8.45 -7.06 -4.62
N ASP A 45 7.25 -7.25 -4.07
CA ASP A 45 6.06 -6.56 -4.57
C ASP A 45 6.19 -5.04 -4.39
N GLU A 46 5.76 -4.28 -5.41
CA GLU A 46 5.62 -2.83 -5.34
C GLU A 46 4.17 -2.47 -5.03
N ILE A 47 3.98 -1.62 -4.01
CA ILE A 47 2.68 -1.13 -3.61
C ILE A 47 2.70 0.38 -3.75
N GLN A 48 1.84 0.90 -4.63
CA GLN A 48 1.60 2.32 -4.76
C GLN A 48 0.35 2.68 -3.95
N ILE A 49 0.45 3.69 -3.10
CA ILE A 49 -0.65 4.25 -2.32
C ILE A 49 -0.81 5.72 -2.70
N ASN A 50 -1.98 6.04 -3.24
CA ASN A 50 -2.38 7.39 -3.56
C ASN A 50 -3.16 7.96 -2.37
N PHE A 51 -2.52 8.81 -1.57
CA PHE A 51 -3.19 9.62 -0.56
C PHE A 51 -3.74 10.89 -1.18
N ALA A 52 -4.64 11.57 -0.46
CA ALA A 52 -5.24 12.81 -0.95
C ALA A 52 -4.21 13.92 -1.23
N ASN A 53 -3.08 13.93 -0.52
CA ASN A 53 -2.07 14.98 -0.57
C ASN A 53 -0.70 14.50 -1.09
N ARG A 54 -0.53 13.20 -1.33
CA ARG A 54 0.73 12.62 -1.78
C ARG A 54 0.53 11.24 -2.37
N THR A 55 1.41 10.84 -3.27
CA THR A 55 1.54 9.47 -3.75
C THR A 55 2.81 8.87 -3.19
N ILE A 56 2.71 7.69 -2.58
CA ILE A 56 3.87 6.95 -2.07
C ILE A 56 3.93 5.61 -2.77
N VAL A 57 5.10 5.26 -3.28
CA VAL A 57 5.41 3.92 -3.77
C VAL A 57 6.37 3.26 -2.79
N ILE A 58 5.96 2.11 -2.28
CA ILE A 58 6.75 1.29 -1.38
C ILE A 58 7.06 -0.05 -2.02
N LYS A 59 8.21 -0.63 -1.66
CA LYS A 59 8.59 -1.98 -2.02
C LYS A 59 8.59 -2.85 -0.77
N VAL A 60 8.12 -4.09 -0.93
CA VAL A 60 8.15 -5.08 0.15
C VAL A 60 9.53 -5.71 0.20
N ILE A 61 10.21 -5.56 1.33
CA ILE A 61 11.53 -6.13 1.58
C ILE A 61 11.44 -7.35 2.48
N GLU A 62 12.59 -7.88 2.90
CA GLU A 62 12.65 -9.05 3.76
C GLU A 62 11.88 -8.80 5.07
N ASN A 63 11.43 -9.87 5.71
CA ASN A 63 10.64 -9.80 6.95
C ASN A 63 9.30 -9.03 6.84
N MET A 64 8.78 -8.82 5.63
CA MET A 64 7.53 -8.09 5.38
C MET A 64 7.58 -6.61 5.80
N GLU A 65 8.77 -6.03 5.85
CA GLU A 65 8.97 -4.60 6.04
C GLU A 65 8.75 -3.81 4.74
N VAL A 66 8.80 -2.49 4.86
CA VAL A 66 8.51 -1.56 3.76
C VAL A 66 9.70 -0.64 3.54
N GLU A 67 10.09 -0.49 2.28
CA GLU A 67 11.05 0.53 1.86
C GLU A 67 10.31 1.53 0.97
N VAL A 68 10.47 2.83 1.25
CA VAL A 68 9.87 3.88 0.42
C VAL A 68 10.80 4.14 -0.76
N ILE A 69 10.36 3.82 -1.97
CA ILE A 69 11.15 4.00 -3.18
C ILE A 69 10.85 5.32 -3.89
N ARG A 70 9.60 5.83 -3.76
CA ARG A 70 9.18 7.12 -4.32
C ARG A 70 8.13 7.76 -3.42
N GLU A 71 8.24 9.07 -3.21
CA GLU A 71 7.22 9.89 -2.57
C GLU A 71 7.06 11.19 -3.35
N GLU A 72 5.87 11.39 -3.90
CA GLU A 72 5.48 12.59 -4.63
C GLU A 72 4.48 13.36 -3.77
N LYS A 73 4.80 14.60 -3.41
CA LYS A 73 3.87 15.49 -2.72
C LYS A 73 3.04 16.21 -3.76
N SER A 74 1.73 16.25 -3.54
CA SER A 74 0.84 17.07 -4.34
C SER A 74 0.75 18.43 -3.66
N ASP A 75 1.49 19.41 -4.19
CA ASP A 75 1.42 20.80 -3.75
C ASP A 75 0.13 21.42 -4.31
N ASN A 76 -0.95 21.41 -3.53
CA ASN A 76 -2.16 22.17 -3.83
C ASN A 76 -2.72 22.86 -2.58
#